data_AF-A0A0L0FTY8-F1
#
_entry.id   AF-A0A0L0FTY8-F1
#
_cell.length_a   1.000
_cell.length_b   1.000
_cell.length_c   1.000
_cell.angle_alpha   90.00
_cell.angle_beta   90.00
_cell.angle_gamma   90.00
#
_symmetry.space_group_name_H-M   'P 1'
#
loop_
_entity.id
_entity.type
_entity.pdbx_description
1 polymer ?
#
loop_
_entity_poly.entity_id
_entity_poly.type
_entity_poly.pdbx_seq_one_letter_code
_entity_poly.pdbx_strand_id
1 'polypeptide(L)'
;MAGTVLLFHFPPGVESMVVRQVLEAKDVAYEDSVLNTLIDEDIAPWYIEELNENADVPTLVHGKKVITDVHYICSYIEKNFPEPSVVPTDATQSAENTDWTKRCLSMANSVLYRKQSGVARYMTIDKLMQRLGTATQHKKDNPALASTYDNVIKKTQQLINDLEDDNVSSQKMEELEAFLDELDLHLKQKQNMVGGTFTLADTACIALLRHLEVSRLSGLWVDGKRRNIARYYRRQKGSHPFGAAIEEYPMTLDLILPSLVSTGKRMLHKKPTQTALVGVAAVLGIGYLLRGPSPNAPIMVYF
;
A
#
# COMPACT_ATOMS: atom_id res chain seq x y z
N MET A 1 -19.94 -24.30 10.42
CA MET A 1 -18.50 -24.16 10.18
C MET A 1 -18.30 -22.80 9.54
N ALA A 2 -17.54 -21.90 10.17
CA ALA A 2 -17.18 -20.64 9.55
C ALA A 2 -16.49 -20.96 8.21
N GLY A 3 -16.86 -20.28 7.13
CA GLY A 3 -16.23 -20.52 5.83
C GLY A 3 -14.76 -20.14 5.90
N THR A 4 -13.93 -20.71 5.02
CA THR A 4 -12.55 -20.26 4.84
C THR A 4 -12.55 -18.77 4.49
N VAL A 5 -11.71 -18.00 5.18
CA VAL A 5 -11.41 -16.60 4.85
C VAL A 5 -10.20 -16.60 3.94
N LEU A 6 -10.30 -15.94 2.79
CA LEU A 6 -9.23 -15.81 1.80
C LEU A 6 -9.03 -14.32 1.54
N LEU A 7 -7.78 -13.87 1.56
CA LEU A 7 -7.42 -12.48 1.36
C LEU A 7 -6.55 -12.33 0.10
N PHE A 8 -7.12 -11.74 -0.95
CA PHE A 8 -6.34 -11.26 -2.09
C PHE A 8 -5.79 -9.87 -1.77
N HIS A 9 -4.47 -9.73 -1.70
CA HIS A 9 -3.86 -8.46 -1.30
C HIS A 9 -2.47 -8.24 -1.87
N PHE A 10 -2.01 -6.99 -1.82
CA PHE A 10 -0.63 -6.65 -2.15
C PHE A 10 0.08 -6.26 -0.85
N PRO A 11 1.02 -7.08 -0.34
CA PRO A 11 1.55 -6.87 1.00
C PRO A 11 2.12 -5.47 1.30
N PRO A 12 2.80 -4.78 0.35
CA PRO A 12 3.25 -3.39 0.54
C PRO A 12 2.14 -2.32 0.54
N GLY A 13 0.92 -2.66 0.14
CA GLY A 13 -0.22 -1.75 0.05
C GLY A 13 -0.78 -1.37 1.43
N VAL A 14 -1.11 -0.09 1.62
CA VAL A 14 -1.63 0.43 2.90
C VAL A 14 -2.95 -0.22 3.28
N GLU A 15 -3.92 -0.26 2.36
CA GLU A 15 -5.23 -0.86 2.60
C GLU A 15 -5.14 -2.38 2.84
N SER A 16 -4.25 -3.06 2.11
CA SER A 16 -3.95 -4.47 2.31
C SER A 16 -3.45 -4.74 3.73
N MET A 17 -2.54 -3.91 4.22
CA MET A 17 -2.04 -4.03 5.59
C MET A 17 -3.07 -3.64 6.65
N VAL A 18 -4.00 -2.72 6.36
CA VAL A 18 -5.13 -2.46 7.26
C VAL A 18 -5.97 -3.72 7.44
N VAL A 19 -6.36 -4.39 6.36
CA VAL A 19 -7.17 -5.62 6.45
C VAL A 19 -6.43 -6.74 7.19
N ARG A 20 -5.14 -6.95 6.90
CA ARG A 20 -4.31 -7.92 7.64
C ARG A 20 -4.27 -7.62 9.14
N GLN A 21 -4.00 -6.37 9.50
CA GLN A 21 -3.99 -5.96 10.91
C GLN A 21 -5.35 -6.17 11.60
N VAL A 22 -6.47 -5.95 10.89
CA VAL A 22 -7.80 -6.21 11.45
C VAL A 22 -8.04 -7.70 11.64
N LEU A 23 -7.67 -8.56 10.69
CA LEU A 23 -7.79 -10.02 10.82
C LEU A 23 -6.93 -10.53 11.98
N GLU A 24 -5.68 -10.07 12.08
CA GLU A 24 -4.75 -10.47 13.15
C GLU A 24 -5.17 -9.95 14.53
N ALA A 25 -5.60 -8.69 14.63
CA ALA A 25 -6.12 -8.13 15.89
C ALA A 25 -7.32 -8.94 16.42
N LYS A 26 -8.06 -9.57 15.51
CA LYS A 26 -9.28 -10.32 15.79
C LYS A 26 -9.06 -11.84 15.83
N ASP A 27 -7.81 -12.28 15.74
CA ASP A 27 -7.42 -13.70 15.71
C ASP A 27 -8.18 -14.52 14.65
N VAL A 28 -8.44 -13.91 13.49
CA VAL A 28 -9.13 -14.54 12.37
C VAL A 28 -8.10 -15.17 11.45
N ALA A 29 -8.05 -16.50 11.41
CA ALA A 29 -7.24 -17.22 10.44
C ALA A 29 -7.73 -16.96 9.01
N TYR A 30 -6.81 -16.69 8.10
CA TYR A 30 -7.07 -16.48 6.68
C TYR A 30 -6.03 -17.16 5.81
N GLU A 31 -6.44 -17.57 4.62
CA GLU A 31 -5.55 -18.00 3.55
C GLU A 31 -5.02 -16.76 2.82
N ASP A 32 -3.71 -16.73 2.65
CA ASP A 32 -3.00 -15.60 2.05
C ASP A 32 -2.88 -15.77 0.53
N SER A 33 -3.41 -14.81 -0.23
CA SER A 33 -3.29 -14.78 -1.70
C SER A 33 -2.68 -13.47 -2.16
N VAL A 34 -1.37 -13.51 -2.41
CA VAL A 34 -0.62 -12.34 -2.85
C VAL A 34 -0.88 -12.04 -4.33
N LEU A 35 -1.31 -10.82 -4.62
CA LEU A 35 -1.38 -10.24 -5.97
C LEU A 35 -0.30 -9.19 -6.14
N ASN A 36 0.55 -9.37 -7.16
CA ASN A 36 1.64 -8.47 -7.48
C ASN A 36 1.19 -7.32 -8.39
N THR A 37 0.78 -6.22 -7.77
CA THR A 37 0.39 -4.97 -8.45
C THR A 37 1.55 -4.35 -9.24
N LEU A 38 2.81 -4.67 -8.91
CA LEU A 38 3.98 -4.20 -9.66
C LEU A 38 4.09 -4.83 -11.05
N ILE A 39 3.30 -5.87 -11.34
CA ILE A 39 3.15 -6.46 -12.66
C ILE A 39 1.69 -6.52 -13.11
N ASP A 40 0.83 -5.69 -12.49
CA ASP A 40 -0.55 -5.44 -12.93
C ASP A 40 -1.50 -6.67 -12.78
N GLU A 41 -1.24 -7.57 -11.82
CA GLU A 41 -2.13 -8.71 -11.54
C GLU A 41 -3.51 -8.29 -11.02
N ASP A 42 -3.60 -7.14 -10.36
CA ASP A 42 -4.84 -6.54 -9.86
C ASP A 42 -5.79 -6.04 -10.97
N ILE A 43 -5.31 -5.98 -12.22
CA ILE A 43 -6.13 -5.62 -13.39
C ILE A 43 -6.27 -6.77 -14.39
N ALA A 44 -5.86 -7.98 -14.00
CA ALA A 44 -6.05 -9.16 -14.84
C ALA A 44 -7.55 -9.43 -15.05
N PRO A 45 -7.99 -9.82 -16.27
CA PRO A 45 -9.41 -10.02 -16.57
C PRO A 45 -10.11 -10.98 -15.60
N TRP A 46 -9.46 -12.10 -15.28
CA TRP A 46 -10.01 -13.11 -14.36
C TRP A 46 -10.27 -12.54 -12.96
N TYR A 47 -9.42 -11.64 -12.47
CA TYR A 47 -9.56 -11.05 -11.15
C TYR A 47 -10.71 -10.05 -11.12
N ILE A 48 -10.87 -9.25 -12.18
CA ILE A 48 -11.97 -8.30 -12.32
C ILE A 48 -13.30 -9.02 -12.47
N GLU A 49 -13.35 -10.07 -13.30
CA GLU A 49 -14.57 -10.84 -13.60
C GLU A 49 -15.08 -11.61 -12.39
N GLU A 50 -14.17 -12.26 -11.66
CA GLU A 50 -14.56 -13.20 -10.60
C GLU A 50 -14.57 -12.58 -9.21
N LEU A 51 -13.80 -11.50 -8.98
CA LEU A 51 -13.51 -11.01 -7.63
C LEU A 51 -13.76 -9.51 -7.45
N ASN A 52 -13.06 -8.63 -8.16
CA ASN A 52 -13.11 -7.21 -7.88
C ASN A 52 -13.25 -6.35 -9.14
N GLU A 53 -14.48 -5.95 -9.43
CA GLU A 53 -14.84 -5.09 -10.55
C GLU A 53 -14.16 -3.71 -10.54
N ASN A 54 -13.60 -3.28 -9.40
CA ASN A 54 -12.85 -2.03 -9.28
C ASN A 54 -11.39 -2.16 -9.72
N ALA A 55 -10.92 -3.39 -9.99
CA ALA A 55 -9.54 -3.70 -10.37
C ALA A 55 -8.52 -3.16 -9.33
N ASP A 56 -8.77 -3.51 -8.07
CA ASP A 56 -8.02 -3.01 -6.92
C ASP A 56 -7.83 -4.11 -5.85
N VAL A 57 -7.00 -3.83 -4.85
CA VAL A 57 -6.74 -4.71 -3.70
C VAL A 57 -6.82 -3.89 -2.41
N PRO A 58 -7.23 -4.49 -1.28
CA PRO A 58 -7.51 -5.91 -1.06
C PRO A 58 -8.93 -6.36 -1.46
N THR A 59 -9.10 -7.68 -1.58
CA THR A 59 -10.41 -8.35 -1.71
C THR A 59 -10.49 -9.50 -0.71
N LEU A 60 -11.54 -9.51 0.11
CA LEU A 60 -11.81 -10.55 1.08
C LEU A 60 -12.87 -11.52 0.52
N VAL A 61 -12.58 -12.81 0.54
CA VAL A 61 -13.56 -13.86 0.24
C VAL A 61 -13.85 -14.64 1.52
N HIS A 62 -15.12 -14.77 1.88
CA HIS A 62 -15.56 -15.62 2.99
C HIS A 62 -16.69 -16.54 2.52
N GLY A 63 -16.34 -17.81 2.29
CA GLY A 63 -17.23 -18.78 1.65
C GLY A 63 -17.56 -18.37 0.21
N LYS A 64 -18.81 -17.98 -0.05
CA LYS A 64 -19.28 -17.51 -1.38
C LYS A 64 -19.38 -15.99 -1.50
N LYS A 65 -19.05 -15.25 -0.44
CA LYS A 65 -19.15 -13.80 -0.42
C LYS A 65 -17.82 -13.21 -0.80
N VAL A 66 -17.81 -12.34 -1.79
CA VAL A 66 -16.69 -11.47 -2.12
C VAL A 66 -16.99 -10.08 -1.58
N ILE A 67 -16.04 -9.51 -0.84
CA ILE A 67 -16.13 -8.19 -0.23
C ILE A 67 -14.92 -7.40 -0.69
N THR A 68 -15.20 -6.29 -1.36
CA THR A 68 -14.22 -5.32 -1.88
C THR A 68 -14.36 -4.01 -1.10
N ASP A 69 -13.42 -3.08 -1.30
CA ASP A 69 -13.30 -1.81 -0.56
C ASP A 69 -12.91 -2.03 0.91
N VAL A 70 -11.80 -1.42 1.33
CA VAL A 70 -11.23 -1.61 2.67
C VAL A 70 -12.21 -1.28 3.80
N HIS A 71 -13.10 -0.29 3.64
CA HIS A 71 -14.07 0.05 4.67
C HIS A 71 -15.17 -0.99 4.78
N TYR A 72 -15.66 -1.51 3.66
CA TYR A 72 -16.63 -2.59 3.67
C TYR A 72 -16.03 -3.91 4.14
N ILE A 73 -14.78 -4.20 3.79
CA ILE A 73 -14.04 -5.35 4.32
C ILE A 73 -13.91 -5.25 5.84
N CYS A 74 -13.42 -4.13 6.38
CA CYS A 74 -13.29 -3.96 7.83
C CYS A 74 -14.64 -4.04 8.56
N SER A 75 -15.70 -3.41 8.01
CA SER A 75 -17.05 -3.50 8.55
C SER A 75 -17.62 -4.92 8.52
N TYR A 76 -17.34 -5.65 7.44
CA TYR A 76 -17.71 -7.05 7.31
C TYR A 76 -17.01 -7.92 8.36
N ILE A 77 -15.70 -7.76 8.53
CA ILE A 77 -14.93 -8.51 9.51
C ILE A 77 -15.45 -8.21 10.93
N GLU A 78 -15.65 -6.94 11.27
CA GLU A 78 -16.18 -6.53 12.57
C GLU A 78 -17.55 -7.16 12.87
N LYS A 79 -18.44 -7.24 11.86
CA LYS A 79 -19.76 -7.84 12.03
C LYS A 79 -19.74 -9.37 12.15
N ASN A 80 -18.84 -10.05 11.43
CA ASN A 80 -18.83 -11.52 11.36
C ASN A 80 -17.89 -12.17 12.39
N PHE A 81 -16.93 -11.40 12.92
CA PHE A 81 -15.98 -11.82 13.94
C PHE A 81 -15.98 -10.77 15.07
N PRO A 82 -17.03 -10.67 15.90
CA PRO A 82 -17.25 -9.48 16.74
C PRO A 82 -16.19 -9.23 17.81
N GLU A 83 -15.46 -10.27 18.25
CA GLU A 83 -14.51 -10.16 19.36
C GLU A 83 -13.07 -10.51 18.94
N PRO A 84 -12.06 -9.78 19.45
CA PRO A 84 -12.16 -8.46 20.08
C PRO A 84 -12.62 -7.38 19.10
N SER A 85 -13.40 -6.41 19.57
CA SER A 85 -13.87 -5.29 18.74
C SER A 85 -12.75 -4.27 18.46
N VAL A 86 -12.68 -3.79 17.22
CA VAL A 86 -11.80 -2.66 16.81
C VAL A 86 -12.60 -1.36 16.59
N VAL A 87 -13.85 -1.33 17.06
CA VAL A 87 -14.76 -0.19 16.94
C VAL A 87 -15.26 0.18 18.34
N PRO A 88 -15.01 1.42 18.82
CA PRO A 88 -15.54 1.85 20.12
C PRO A 88 -17.06 1.76 20.19
N THR A 89 -17.58 1.37 21.36
CA THR A 89 -19.04 1.31 21.62
C THR A 89 -19.67 2.69 21.80
N ASP A 90 -18.89 3.67 22.29
CA ASP A 90 -19.33 5.06 22.39
C ASP A 90 -19.46 5.67 21.00
N ALA A 91 -20.60 6.31 20.72
CA ALA A 91 -20.92 6.83 19.40
C ALA A 91 -19.95 7.93 18.94
N THR A 92 -19.49 8.78 19.88
CA THR A 92 -18.54 9.86 19.57
C THR A 92 -17.18 9.30 19.18
N GLN A 93 -16.66 8.36 19.97
CA GLN A 93 -15.42 7.66 19.66
C GLN A 93 -15.54 6.81 18.39
N SER A 94 -16.69 6.20 18.11
CA SER A 94 -16.91 5.45 16.87
C SER A 94 -16.85 6.36 15.63
N ALA A 95 -17.42 7.56 15.72
CA ALA A 95 -17.33 8.57 14.66
C ALA A 95 -15.89 9.07 14.48
N GLU A 96 -15.18 9.38 15.58
CA GLU A 96 -13.76 9.76 15.56
C GLU A 96 -12.88 8.66 14.96
N ASN A 97 -13.15 7.40 15.31
CA ASN A 97 -12.46 6.22 14.75
C ASN A 97 -12.63 6.13 13.23
N THR A 98 -13.86 6.33 12.75
CA THR A 98 -14.17 6.32 11.31
C THR A 98 -13.48 7.47 10.58
N ASP A 99 -13.49 8.67 11.14
CA ASP A 99 -12.87 9.86 10.54
C ASP A 99 -11.36 9.69 10.40
N TRP A 100 -10.66 9.35 11.49
CA TRP A 100 -9.20 9.13 11.45
C TRP A 100 -8.80 8.00 10.51
N THR A 101 -9.57 6.90 10.48
CA THR A 101 -9.32 5.79 9.53
C THR A 101 -9.32 6.30 8.09
N LYS A 102 -10.35 7.06 7.69
CA LYS A 102 -10.48 7.61 6.34
C LYS A 102 -9.36 8.59 6.00
N ARG A 103 -9.03 9.47 6.94
CA ARG A 103 -8.01 10.50 6.74
C ARG A 103 -6.59 9.92 6.66
N CYS A 104 -6.27 8.89 7.44
CA CYS A 104 -5.01 8.17 7.30
C CYS A 104 -4.91 7.47 5.93
N LEU A 105 -5.97 6.82 5.48
CA LEU A 105 -6.00 6.13 4.18
C LEU A 105 -5.92 7.10 3.00
N SER A 106 -6.54 8.28 3.08
CA SER A 106 -6.45 9.28 2.01
C SER A 106 -5.03 9.82 1.79
N MET A 107 -4.17 9.73 2.81
CA MET A 107 -2.76 10.11 2.74
C MET A 107 -1.84 9.01 2.19
N ALA A 108 -2.32 7.79 1.97
CA ALA A 108 -1.50 6.64 1.56
C ALA A 108 -0.66 6.93 0.30
N ASN A 109 -1.28 7.54 -0.72
CA ASN A 109 -0.62 7.82 -2.01
C ASN A 109 0.33 9.02 -1.96
N SER A 110 0.40 9.78 -0.86
CA SER A 110 1.30 10.94 -0.71
C SER A 110 2.77 10.60 -0.99
N VAL A 111 3.20 9.37 -0.71
CA VAL A 111 4.58 8.91 -0.94
C VAL A 111 5.03 8.95 -2.40
N LEU A 112 4.07 8.90 -3.33
CA LEU A 112 4.33 8.95 -4.77
C LEU A 112 4.75 10.36 -5.20
N TYR A 113 4.22 11.39 -4.53
CA TYR A 113 4.44 12.81 -4.81
C TYR A 113 5.74 13.37 -4.21
N ARG A 114 6.53 12.55 -3.51
CA ARG A 114 7.87 12.96 -3.05
C ARG A 114 8.71 13.43 -4.24
N LYS A 115 9.57 14.42 -4.04
CA LYS A 115 10.46 14.88 -5.10
C LYS A 115 11.41 13.76 -5.54
N GLN A 116 11.16 13.20 -6.72
CA GLN A 116 11.99 12.18 -7.36
C GLN A 116 12.82 12.82 -8.48
N SER A 117 14.05 12.34 -8.69
CA SER A 117 14.91 12.78 -9.80
C SER A 117 15.59 11.60 -10.47
N GLY A 118 16.05 11.82 -11.71
CA GLY A 118 16.82 10.84 -12.48
C GLY A 118 16.10 9.50 -12.65
N VAL A 119 16.81 8.42 -12.34
CA VAL A 119 16.36 7.03 -12.57
C VAL A 119 15.11 6.67 -11.77
N ALA A 120 14.97 7.16 -10.53
CA ALA A 120 13.80 6.86 -9.70
C ALA A 120 12.50 7.43 -10.30
N ARG A 121 12.52 8.70 -10.73
CA ARG A 121 11.37 9.34 -11.41
C ARG A 121 11.04 8.59 -12.69
N TYR A 122 12.06 8.25 -13.48
CA TYR A 122 11.87 7.47 -14.72
C TYR A 122 11.19 6.12 -14.45
N MET A 123 11.64 5.36 -13.45
CA MET A 123 11.06 4.05 -13.13
C MET A 123 9.59 4.16 -12.71
N THR A 124 9.25 5.14 -11.88
CA THR A 124 7.87 5.39 -11.47
C THR A 124 6.97 5.67 -12.68
N ILE A 125 7.37 6.63 -13.53
CA ILE A 125 6.59 7.01 -14.72
C ILE A 125 6.54 5.86 -15.74
N ASP A 126 7.64 5.16 -15.99
CA ASP A 126 7.67 4.01 -16.91
C ASP A 126 6.72 2.89 -16.45
N LYS A 127 6.64 2.63 -15.13
CA LYS A 127 5.70 1.64 -14.58
C LYS A 127 4.24 2.08 -14.76
N LEU A 128 3.92 3.35 -14.57
CA LEU A 128 2.55 3.86 -14.82
C LEU A 128 2.20 3.81 -16.31
N MET A 129 3.15 4.14 -17.20
CA MET A 129 2.98 4.00 -18.64
C MET A 129 2.80 2.53 -19.07
N GLN A 130 3.51 1.59 -18.42
CA GLN A 130 3.27 0.17 -18.61
C GLN A 130 1.83 -0.20 -18.22
N ARG A 131 1.38 0.23 -17.03
CA ARG A 131 0.02 -0.04 -16.57
C ARG A 131 -1.04 0.51 -17.52
N LEU A 132 -0.85 1.71 -18.07
CA LEU A 132 -1.71 2.26 -19.13
C LEU A 132 -1.75 1.36 -20.37
N GLY A 133 -0.60 0.87 -20.81
CA GLY A 133 -0.48 -0.06 -21.93
C GLY A 133 -1.23 -1.37 -21.67
N THR A 134 -1.01 -1.99 -20.51
CA THR A 134 -1.67 -3.22 -20.08
C THR A 134 -3.19 -3.04 -20.03
N ALA A 135 -3.69 -1.99 -19.37
CA ALA A 135 -5.11 -1.70 -19.26
C ALA A 135 -5.75 -1.41 -20.63
N THR A 136 -5.06 -0.69 -21.51
CA THR A 136 -5.53 -0.41 -22.87
C THR A 136 -5.63 -1.69 -23.71
N GLN A 137 -4.66 -2.60 -23.56
CA GLN A 137 -4.67 -3.88 -24.25
C GLN A 137 -5.79 -4.78 -23.72
N HIS A 138 -5.91 -4.93 -22.40
CA HIS A 138 -6.99 -5.71 -21.81
C HIS A 138 -8.37 -5.15 -22.14
N LYS A 139 -8.54 -3.82 -22.24
CA LYS A 139 -9.79 -3.20 -22.73
C LYS A 139 -10.18 -3.69 -24.13
N LYS A 140 -9.20 -3.80 -25.04
CA LYS A 140 -9.43 -4.27 -26.41
C LYS A 140 -9.78 -5.76 -26.43
N ASP A 141 -9.07 -6.55 -25.64
CA ASP A 141 -9.21 -8.00 -25.61
C ASP A 141 -10.46 -8.47 -24.84
N ASN A 142 -10.95 -7.65 -23.90
CA ASN A 142 -12.09 -7.96 -23.02
C ASN A 142 -13.14 -6.83 -23.06
N PRO A 143 -13.92 -6.68 -24.15
CA PRO A 143 -14.87 -5.58 -24.30
C PRO A 143 -15.95 -5.51 -23.21
N ALA A 144 -16.28 -6.64 -22.58
CA ALA A 144 -17.23 -6.69 -21.47
C ALA A 144 -16.74 -5.93 -20.22
N LEU A 145 -15.42 -5.80 -20.05
CA LEU A 145 -14.77 -5.12 -18.93
C LEU A 145 -14.35 -3.69 -19.26
N ALA A 146 -14.78 -3.16 -20.41
CA ALA A 146 -14.27 -1.89 -20.95
C ALA A 146 -14.46 -0.71 -19.99
N SER A 147 -15.58 -0.64 -19.25
CA SER A 147 -15.84 0.41 -18.26
C SER A 147 -14.86 0.37 -17.08
N THR A 148 -14.54 -0.81 -16.56
CA THR A 148 -13.53 -0.99 -15.51
C THR A 148 -12.16 -0.54 -16.01
N TYR A 149 -11.76 -0.98 -17.21
CA TYR A 149 -10.48 -0.56 -17.77
C TYR A 149 -10.42 0.93 -18.09
N ASP A 150 -11.53 1.56 -18.48
CA ASP A 150 -11.60 3.02 -18.64
C ASP A 150 -11.33 3.75 -17.32
N ASN A 151 -11.82 3.23 -16.20
CA ASN A 151 -11.51 3.78 -14.88
C ASN A 151 -10.03 3.59 -14.51
N VAL A 152 -9.45 2.41 -14.77
CA VAL A 152 -8.02 2.15 -14.54
C VAL A 152 -7.16 3.09 -15.38
N ILE A 153 -7.46 3.25 -16.67
CA ILE A 153 -6.76 4.14 -17.60
C ILE A 153 -6.87 5.59 -17.10
N LYS A 154 -8.07 6.05 -16.78
CA LYS A 154 -8.31 7.41 -16.29
C LYS A 154 -7.53 7.71 -15.01
N LYS A 155 -7.61 6.83 -14.00
CA LYS A 155 -6.88 6.99 -12.72
C LYS A 155 -5.36 7.02 -12.94
N THR A 156 -4.84 6.10 -13.76
CA THR A 156 -3.41 6.00 -14.04
C THR A 156 -2.90 7.22 -14.80
N GLN A 157 -3.66 7.71 -15.80
CA GLN A 157 -3.30 8.91 -16.55
C GLN A 157 -3.32 10.17 -15.67
N GLN A 158 -4.32 10.30 -14.79
CA GLN A 158 -4.36 11.40 -13.83
C GLN A 158 -3.13 11.40 -12.93
N LEU A 159 -2.76 10.23 -12.38
CA LEU A 159 -1.56 10.12 -11.54
C LEU A 159 -0.28 10.49 -12.29
N ILE A 160 -0.13 10.08 -13.56
CA ILE A 160 1.01 10.50 -14.38
C ILE A 160 1.03 12.03 -14.50
N ASN A 161 -0.09 12.65 -14.85
CA ASN A 161 -0.18 14.10 -15.00
C ASN A 161 0.18 14.82 -13.68
N ASP A 162 -0.33 14.34 -12.54
CA ASP A 162 -0.04 14.94 -11.23
C ASP A 162 1.44 14.82 -10.85
N LEU A 163 2.10 13.72 -11.23
CA LEU A 163 3.53 13.49 -10.97
C LEU A 163 4.45 14.23 -11.96
N GLU A 164 3.92 14.65 -13.10
CA GLU A 164 4.61 15.53 -14.05
C GLU A 164 4.48 17.02 -13.67
N ASP A 165 3.42 17.39 -12.94
CA ASP A 165 3.23 18.73 -12.40
C ASP A 165 3.89 18.88 -11.02
N ASP A 166 5.06 19.54 -11.00
CA ASP A 166 5.82 19.80 -9.78
C ASP A 166 5.04 20.65 -8.75
N ASN A 167 4.08 21.49 -9.17
CA ASN A 167 3.25 22.27 -8.24
C ASN A 167 2.25 21.36 -7.53
N VAL A 168 1.58 20.47 -8.27
CA VAL A 168 0.64 19.49 -7.69
C VAL A 168 1.37 18.55 -6.73
N SER A 169 2.53 18.06 -7.14
CA SER A 169 3.37 17.21 -6.28
C SER A 169 3.81 17.94 -5.00
N SER A 170 4.18 19.21 -5.10
CA SER A 170 4.56 20.02 -3.92
C SER A 170 3.36 20.24 -2.99
N GLN A 171 2.19 20.59 -3.55
CA GLN A 171 0.96 20.75 -2.76
C GLN A 171 0.59 19.46 -2.02
N LYS A 172 0.69 18.29 -2.66
CA LYS A 172 0.39 17.00 -2.01
C LYS A 172 1.34 16.69 -0.86
N MET A 173 2.60 17.10 -0.96
CA MET A 173 3.56 16.97 0.13
C MET A 173 3.27 17.95 1.28
N GLU A 174 2.86 19.18 0.99
CA GLU A 174 2.41 20.15 2.00
C GLU A 174 1.15 19.67 2.73
N GLU A 175 0.18 19.10 2.01
CA GLU A 175 -1.02 18.47 2.58
C GLU A 175 -0.64 17.33 3.55
N LEU A 176 0.32 16.48 3.18
CA LEU A 176 0.85 15.44 4.06
C LEU A 176 1.51 16.02 5.31
N GLU A 177 2.36 17.05 5.18
CA GLU A 177 3.02 17.65 6.34
C GLU A 177 2.02 18.27 7.32
N ALA A 178 1.02 19.00 6.81
CA ALA A 178 -0.04 19.57 7.62
C ALA A 178 -0.86 18.48 8.34
N PHE A 179 -1.19 17.39 7.64
CA PHE A 179 -1.85 16.23 8.25
C PHE A 179 -1.01 15.62 9.38
N LEU A 180 0.31 15.47 9.18
CA LEU A 180 1.20 14.94 10.20
C LEU A 180 1.35 15.87 11.41
N ASP A 181 1.28 17.19 11.22
CA ASP A 181 1.25 18.15 12.34
C ASP A 181 -0.01 17.99 13.20
N GLU A 182 -1.16 17.84 12.55
CA GLU A 182 -2.42 17.58 13.25
C GLU A 182 -2.39 16.22 13.97
N LEU A 183 -1.90 15.18 13.30
CA LEU A 183 -1.77 13.84 13.86
C LEU A 183 -0.84 13.84 15.08
N ASP A 184 0.28 14.57 15.05
CA ASP A 184 1.19 14.66 16.20
C ASP A 184 0.52 15.35 17.39
N LEU A 185 -0.23 16.43 17.15
CA LEU A 185 -0.99 17.11 18.19
C LEU A 185 -2.08 16.19 18.77
N HIS A 186 -2.79 15.46 17.92
CA HIS A 186 -3.82 14.50 18.31
C HIS A 186 -3.26 13.39 19.20
N LEU A 187 -2.08 12.88 18.88
CA LEU A 187 -1.39 11.82 19.62
C LEU A 187 -0.74 12.31 20.93
N LYS A 188 -0.85 13.60 21.27
CA LYS A 188 -0.37 14.14 22.54
C LYS A 188 -1.09 13.47 23.70
N GLN A 189 -0.32 12.78 24.54
CA GLN A 189 -0.80 12.01 25.72
C GLN A 189 -1.75 10.83 25.41
N LYS A 190 -1.97 10.48 24.13
CA LYS A 190 -2.75 9.30 23.75
C LYS A 190 -1.88 8.05 23.61
N GLN A 191 -2.43 6.90 24.01
CA GLN A 191 -1.82 5.59 23.79
C GLN A 191 -2.26 4.97 22.45
N ASN A 192 -3.54 5.14 22.11
CA ASN A 192 -4.13 4.73 20.84
C ASN A 192 -4.74 5.94 20.14
N MET A 193 -5.09 5.81 18.88
CA MET A 193 -5.69 6.89 18.07
C MET A 193 -6.99 7.39 18.69
N VAL A 194 -7.83 6.47 19.17
CA VAL A 194 -9.14 6.78 19.76
C VAL A 194 -9.37 5.95 21.00
N GLY A 195 -9.89 6.58 22.06
CA GLY A 195 -10.22 5.90 23.31
C GLY A 195 -9.00 5.31 24.04
N GLY A 196 -9.26 4.28 24.85
CA GLY A 196 -8.25 3.58 25.66
C GLY A 196 -7.74 2.27 25.06
N THR A 197 -8.32 1.81 23.95
CA THR A 197 -8.04 0.52 23.32
C THR A 197 -7.64 0.70 21.86
N PHE A 198 -7.13 -0.36 21.24
CA PHE A 198 -6.77 -0.37 19.83
C PHE A 198 -8.03 -0.32 18.94
N THR A 199 -8.00 0.45 17.85
CA THR A 199 -9.13 0.62 16.94
C THR A 199 -8.72 0.59 15.46
N LEU A 200 -9.70 0.63 14.56
CA LEU A 200 -9.45 0.79 13.11
C LEU A 200 -8.57 2.01 12.79
N ALA A 201 -8.71 3.11 13.53
CA ALA A 201 -7.88 4.29 13.33
C ALA A 201 -6.40 4.00 13.60
N ASP A 202 -6.09 3.16 14.60
CA ASP A 202 -4.73 2.71 14.85
C ASP A 202 -4.19 1.90 13.65
N THR A 203 -4.97 0.95 13.10
CA THR A 203 -4.54 0.14 11.95
C THR A 203 -4.15 1.00 10.75
N ALA A 204 -4.96 2.01 10.43
CA ALA A 204 -4.73 2.91 9.29
C ALA A 204 -3.56 3.86 9.55
N CYS A 205 -3.45 4.39 10.77
CA CYS A 205 -2.33 5.26 11.16
C CYS A 205 -1.00 4.52 11.13
N ILE A 206 -0.93 3.33 11.72
CA ILE A 206 0.24 2.45 11.66
C ILE A 206 0.58 2.15 10.20
N ALA A 207 -0.44 1.88 9.37
CA ALA A 207 -0.21 1.55 7.98
C ALA A 207 0.38 2.68 7.15
N LEU A 208 -0.14 3.89 7.32
CA LEU A 208 0.42 5.09 6.73
C LEU A 208 1.87 5.33 7.17
N LEU A 209 2.14 5.29 8.48
CA LEU A 209 3.47 5.57 9.04
C LEU A 209 4.51 4.54 8.57
N ARG A 210 4.12 3.27 8.49
CA ARG A 210 4.96 2.22 7.92
C ARG A 210 5.24 2.44 6.44
N HIS A 211 4.22 2.82 5.68
CA HIS A 211 4.38 3.11 4.26
C HIS A 211 5.31 4.29 4.00
N LEU A 212 5.24 5.33 4.83
CA LEU A 212 6.18 6.45 4.81
C LEU A 212 7.60 6.01 5.20
N GLU A 213 7.74 5.17 6.21
CA GLU A 213 9.05 4.69 6.69
C GLU A 213 9.78 3.86 5.63
N VAL A 214 9.11 2.86 5.02
CA VAL A 214 9.70 2.06 3.93
C VAL A 214 10.04 2.92 2.71
N SER A 215 9.31 4.02 2.51
CA SER A 215 9.56 5.00 1.46
C SER A 215 10.65 6.02 1.82
N ARG A 216 11.38 5.82 2.93
CA ARG A 216 12.45 6.70 3.45
C ARG A 216 11.98 8.10 3.85
N LEU A 217 10.72 8.23 4.24
CA LEU A 217 10.12 9.49 4.69
C LEU A 217 10.01 9.58 6.21
N SER A 218 10.75 8.75 6.96
CA SER A 218 10.80 8.83 8.43
C SER A 218 11.32 10.18 8.95
N GLY A 219 12.11 10.89 8.14
CA GLY A 219 12.52 12.29 8.33
C GLY A 219 11.35 13.25 8.64
N LEU A 220 10.12 12.89 8.26
CA LEU A 220 8.93 13.69 8.56
C LEU A 220 8.55 13.68 10.05
N TRP A 221 9.00 12.73 10.87
CA TRP A 221 8.64 12.70 12.30
C TRP A 221 9.80 12.44 13.26
N VAL A 222 10.96 11.99 12.77
CA VAL A 222 12.16 11.79 13.62
C VAL A 222 12.85 13.12 13.98
N ASP A 223 13.98 13.04 14.70
CA ASP A 223 14.82 14.18 15.11
C ASP A 223 14.08 15.30 15.85
N GLY A 224 13.00 14.93 16.53
CA GLY A 224 12.22 15.84 17.33
C GLY A 224 11.17 16.65 16.58
N LYS A 225 10.97 16.44 15.26
CA LYS A 225 9.97 17.15 14.43
C LYS A 225 8.54 16.86 14.88
N ARG A 226 8.18 15.58 15.02
CA ARG A 226 6.84 15.12 15.46
C ARG A 226 6.97 14.00 16.50
N ARG A 227 7.23 14.42 17.75
CA ARG A 227 7.65 13.53 18.86
C ARG A 227 6.55 12.58 19.32
N ASN A 228 5.29 12.98 19.24
CA ASN A 228 4.18 12.13 19.65
C ASN A 228 3.96 11.00 18.64
N ILE A 229 4.06 11.29 17.33
CA ILE A 229 4.10 10.26 16.27
C ILE A 229 5.26 9.29 16.51
N ALA A 230 6.48 9.81 16.70
CA ALA A 230 7.65 8.97 16.91
C ALA A 230 7.50 8.02 18.12
N ARG A 231 6.94 8.53 19.23
CA ARG A 231 6.66 7.74 20.44
C ARG A 231 5.55 6.71 20.21
N TYR A 232 4.44 7.13 19.58
CA TYR A 232 3.31 6.26 19.26
C TYR A 232 3.76 5.11 18.37
N TYR A 233 4.39 5.42 17.23
CA TYR A 233 4.78 4.41 16.25
C TYR A 233 5.80 3.41 16.78
N ARG A 234 6.80 3.88 17.56
CA ARG A 234 7.76 2.99 18.22
C ARG A 234 7.08 2.03 19.19
N ARG A 235 6.08 2.50 19.94
CA ARG A 235 5.31 1.65 20.86
C ARG A 235 4.52 0.59 20.07
N GLN A 236 3.80 0.99 19.03
CA GLN A 236 2.95 0.07 18.27
C GLN A 236 3.75 -1.04 17.57
N LYS A 237 4.97 -0.74 17.10
CA LYS A 237 5.88 -1.77 16.56
C LYS A 237 6.27 -2.85 17.57
N GLY A 238 6.32 -2.50 18.85
CA GLY A 238 6.71 -3.44 19.91
C GLY A 238 5.56 -4.24 20.51
N SER A 239 4.31 -3.97 20.12
CA SER A 239 3.13 -4.68 20.62
C SER A 239 2.67 -5.77 19.67
N HIS A 240 2.42 -6.98 20.19
CA HIS A 240 1.72 -8.06 19.49
C HIS A 240 0.22 -7.72 19.37
N PRO A 241 -0.49 -8.08 18.27
CA PRO A 241 -0.02 -8.82 17.08
C PRO A 241 0.77 -8.01 16.04
N PHE A 242 0.90 -6.69 16.21
CA PHE A 242 1.34 -5.80 15.13
C PHE A 242 2.84 -5.84 14.80
N GLY A 243 3.70 -6.23 15.74
CA GLY A 243 5.09 -6.56 15.42
C GLY A 243 5.16 -7.62 14.30
N ALA A 244 4.30 -8.65 14.36
CA ALA A 244 4.24 -9.71 13.36
C ALA A 244 3.70 -9.19 12.01
N ALA A 245 2.53 -8.53 11.98
CA ALA A 245 1.92 -7.97 10.74
C ALA A 245 2.88 -7.09 9.91
N ILE A 246 3.68 -6.27 10.61
CA ILE A 246 4.59 -5.28 10.03
C ILE A 246 5.89 -5.93 9.53
N GLU A 247 6.37 -6.96 10.23
CA GLU A 247 7.64 -7.63 9.94
C GLU A 247 7.52 -8.81 8.99
N GLU A 248 6.36 -9.50 8.98
CA GLU A 248 6.16 -10.76 8.25
C GLU A 248 6.13 -10.59 6.73
N TYR A 249 5.78 -9.40 6.23
CA TYR A 249 5.66 -9.12 4.80
C TYR A 249 6.61 -8.01 4.33
N PRO A 250 7.94 -8.25 4.33
CA PRO A 250 8.86 -7.34 3.68
C PRO A 250 8.59 -7.32 2.17
N MET A 251 8.98 -6.24 1.49
CA MET A 251 8.99 -6.22 0.03
C MET A 251 10.02 -7.25 -0.45
N THR A 252 9.57 -8.45 -0.83
CA THR A 252 10.44 -9.56 -1.20
C THR A 252 11.02 -9.35 -2.60
N LEU A 253 12.18 -9.98 -2.87
CA LEU A 253 12.79 -9.91 -4.19
C LEU A 253 11.85 -10.45 -5.27
N ASP A 254 11.08 -11.50 -4.96
CA ASP A 254 10.17 -12.13 -5.91
C ASP A 254 9.04 -11.18 -6.36
N LEU A 255 8.61 -10.25 -5.51
CA LEU A 255 7.64 -9.22 -5.89
C LEU A 255 8.25 -8.14 -6.80
N ILE A 256 9.49 -7.72 -6.51
CA ILE A 256 10.13 -6.58 -7.16
C ILE A 256 10.83 -6.98 -8.46
N LEU A 257 11.50 -8.14 -8.48
CA LEU A 257 12.39 -8.58 -9.54
C LEU A 257 11.70 -8.66 -10.91
N PRO A 258 10.47 -9.19 -11.06
CA PRO A 258 9.77 -9.20 -12.34
C PRO A 258 9.59 -7.78 -12.92
N SER A 259 9.23 -6.82 -12.06
CA SER A 259 9.06 -5.42 -12.44
C SER A 259 10.40 -4.78 -12.84
N LEU A 260 11.47 -4.98 -12.05
CA LEU A 260 12.80 -4.46 -12.37
C LEU A 260 13.36 -5.00 -13.69
N VAL A 261 13.19 -6.30 -13.95
CA VAL A 261 13.61 -6.93 -15.22
C VAL A 261 12.84 -6.34 -16.40
N SER A 262 11.53 -6.14 -16.24
CA SER A 262 10.66 -5.54 -17.26
C SER A 262 11.10 -4.11 -17.61
N THR A 263 11.33 -3.28 -16.60
CA THR A 263 11.81 -1.89 -16.76
C THR A 263 13.22 -1.84 -17.35
N GLY A 264 14.14 -2.67 -16.84
CA GLY A 264 15.52 -2.75 -17.35
C GLY A 264 15.58 -3.11 -18.84
N LYS A 265 14.76 -4.08 -19.29
CA LYS A 265 14.63 -4.42 -20.71
C LYS A 265 14.18 -3.21 -21.54
N ARG A 266 13.17 -2.46 -21.11
CA ARG A 266 12.67 -1.28 -21.85
C ARG A 266 13.69 -0.15 -21.92
N MET A 267 14.42 0.10 -20.83
CA MET A 267 15.49 1.10 -20.80
C MET A 267 16.59 0.80 -21.83
N LEU A 268 16.93 -0.48 -22.04
CA LEU A 268 17.91 -0.89 -23.05
C LEU A 268 17.42 -0.66 -24.50
N HIS A 269 16.11 -0.73 -24.75
CA HIS A 269 15.54 -0.53 -26.08
C HIS A 269 15.41 0.96 -26.48
N LYS A 270 15.29 1.88 -25.51
CA LYS A 270 15.26 3.34 -25.76
C LYS A 270 16.70 3.87 -25.71
N LYS A 271 17.29 4.23 -26.88
CA LYS A 271 18.67 4.78 -27.07
C LYS A 271 19.34 5.23 -25.74
N PRO A 272 20.18 4.39 -25.13
CA PRO A 272 20.59 4.62 -23.75
C PRO A 272 21.57 5.80 -23.65
N THR A 273 21.30 6.74 -22.75
CA THR A 273 22.36 7.62 -22.22
C THR A 273 23.28 6.79 -21.32
N GLN A 274 24.56 7.17 -21.20
CA GLN A 274 25.53 6.42 -20.37
C GLN A 274 25.05 6.24 -18.91
N THR A 275 24.32 7.22 -18.37
CA THR A 275 23.69 7.16 -17.04
C THR A 275 22.59 6.11 -16.94
N ALA A 276 21.81 5.89 -18.01
CA ALA A 276 20.78 4.85 -18.06
C ALA A 276 21.40 3.45 -18.08
N LEU A 277 22.54 3.27 -18.77
CA LEU A 277 23.30 2.02 -18.79
C LEU A 277 23.86 1.64 -17.40
N VAL A 278 24.40 2.61 -16.65
CA VAL A 278 24.88 2.37 -15.27
C VAL A 278 23.71 2.05 -14.33
N GLY A 279 22.57 2.75 -14.46
CA GLY A 279 21.37 2.46 -13.68
C GLY A 279 20.78 1.07 -13.98
N VAL A 280 20.72 0.66 -15.25
CA VAL A 280 20.27 -0.68 -15.66
C VAL A 280 21.25 -1.77 -15.20
N ALA A 281 22.55 -1.54 -15.29
CA ALA A 281 23.56 -2.47 -14.79
C ALA A 281 23.53 -2.61 -13.27
N ALA A 282 23.22 -1.54 -12.53
CA ALA A 282 22.98 -1.62 -11.08
C ALA A 282 21.70 -2.41 -10.77
N VAL A 283 20.60 -2.18 -11.49
CA VAL A 283 19.32 -2.91 -11.30
C VAL A 283 19.45 -4.39 -11.64
N LEU A 284 20.07 -4.74 -12.77
CA LEU A 284 20.31 -6.12 -13.18
C LEU A 284 21.41 -6.80 -12.34
N GLY A 285 22.43 -6.06 -11.93
CA GLY A 285 23.52 -6.52 -11.06
C GLY A 285 23.05 -6.79 -9.63
N ILE A 286 22.16 -5.97 -9.09
CA ILE A 286 21.46 -6.19 -7.81
C ILE A 286 20.60 -7.45 -7.90
N GLY A 287 19.83 -7.64 -8.98
CA GLY A 287 19.06 -8.87 -9.21
C GLY A 287 19.92 -10.15 -9.32
N TYR A 288 21.15 -10.04 -9.85
CA TYR A 288 22.07 -11.17 -10.01
C TYR A 288 22.89 -11.46 -8.73
N LEU A 289 23.33 -10.44 -7.99
CA LEU A 289 24.09 -10.57 -6.74
C LEU A 289 23.23 -10.99 -5.54
N LEU A 290 21.91 -10.74 -5.58
CA LEU A 290 20.97 -11.13 -4.53
C LEU A 290 20.42 -12.56 -4.68
N ARG A 291 20.82 -13.30 -5.72
CA ARG A 291 20.72 -14.77 -5.74
C ARG A 291 21.80 -15.39 -4.83
N GLY A 292 21.77 -15.03 -3.55
CA GLY A 292 22.38 -15.81 -2.48
C GLY A 292 21.51 -17.03 -2.14
N PRO A 293 22.02 -18.03 -1.39
CA PRO A 293 21.42 -19.36 -1.30
C PRO A 293 20.12 -19.46 -0.48
N SER A 294 19.51 -18.35 -0.04
CA SER A 294 18.31 -18.37 0.80
C SER A 294 17.23 -17.42 0.27
N PRO A 295 16.02 -17.91 -0.07
CA PRO A 295 14.91 -17.12 -0.61
C PRO A 295 14.21 -16.20 0.41
N ASN A 296 14.54 -16.28 1.71
CA ASN A 296 13.81 -15.59 2.78
C ASN A 296 14.58 -14.46 3.48
N ALA A 297 15.69 -13.97 2.93
CA ALA A 297 16.40 -12.84 3.53
C ALA A 297 15.69 -11.51 3.18
N PRO A 298 15.31 -10.66 4.17
CA PRO A 298 14.75 -9.35 3.89
C PRO A 298 15.81 -8.48 3.20
N ILE A 299 15.47 -7.97 2.02
CA ILE A 299 16.37 -7.12 1.24
C ILE A 299 16.10 -5.67 1.64
N MET A 300 17.03 -5.10 2.41
CA MET A 300 17.15 -3.66 2.56
C MET A 300 17.59 -3.08 1.22
N VAL A 301 16.64 -2.68 0.37
CA VAL A 301 16.98 -2.06 -0.90
C VAL A 301 17.52 -0.66 -0.63
N TYR A 302 18.84 -0.51 -0.80
CA TYR A 302 19.52 0.78 -0.76
C TYR A 302 19.31 1.52 -2.08
N PHE A 303 18.35 2.46 -2.13
CA PHE A 303 18.21 3.46 -3.20
C PHE A 303 18.56 4.86 -2.70
#